data_AF-A0A497IF92-F1
#
_entry.id   AF-A0A497IF92-F1
#
_cell.length_a   1.000
_cell.length_b   1.000
_cell.length_c   1.000
_cell.angle_alpha   90.00
_cell.angle_beta   90.00
_cell.angle_gamma   90.00
#
_symmetry.space_group_name_H-M   'P 1'
#
loop_
_entity.id
_entity.type
_entity.pdbx_description
1 polymer ?
#
loop_
_entity_poly.entity_id
_entity_poly.type
_entity_poly.pdbx_seq_one_letter_code
_entity_poly.pdbx_strand_id
1 'polypeptide(L)'
;MKIVADLMESEDPKKLLRALKKLFPDANFTVGPSFIEGESDLEEFWTLVDKAKIGPTIEELIDANGFVDLNKIAALAGKVAIDQGSPIGKIRVFFSK
;
A
#
# COMPACT_ATOMS: atom_id res chain seq x y z
N MET A 1 8.86 -3.83 6.64
CA MET A 1 7.58 -3.08 6.57
C MET A 1 6.46 -4.05 6.23
N LYS A 2 5.23 -3.85 6.73
CA LYS A 2 4.10 -4.76 6.45
C LYS A 2 3.02 -4.05 5.64
N ILE A 3 2.53 -4.68 4.58
CA ILE A 3 1.52 -4.16 3.65
C ILE A 3 0.28 -5.03 3.76
N VAL A 4 -0.90 -4.42 3.92
CA VAL A 4 -2.19 -5.12 3.97
C VAL A 4 -3.17 -4.40 3.05
N ALA A 5 -3.69 -5.11 2.07
CA ALA A 5 -4.72 -4.61 1.16
C ALA A 5 -6.00 -5.42 1.36
N ASP A 6 -7.11 -4.72 1.62
CA ASP A 6 -8.42 -5.36 1.65
C ASP A 6 -8.75 -5.94 0.27
N LEU A 7 -9.35 -7.13 0.23
CA LEU A 7 -9.82 -7.77 -0.98
C LEU A 7 -11.34 -7.91 -0.88
N MET A 8 -12.06 -7.11 -1.66
CA MET A 8 -13.51 -7.19 -1.72
C MET A 8 -13.93 -8.41 -2.55
N GLU A 9 -15.10 -8.98 -2.24
CA GLU A 9 -15.62 -10.17 -2.95
C GLU A 9 -15.74 -9.98 -4.47
N SER A 10 -15.98 -8.75 -4.92
CA SER A 10 -16.12 -8.41 -6.34
C SER A 10 -14.78 -8.19 -7.07
N GLU A 11 -13.66 -8.22 -6.35
CA GLU A 11 -12.33 -7.95 -6.91
C GLU A 11 -11.61 -9.21 -7.37
N ASP A 12 -10.85 -9.07 -8.46
CA ASP A 12 -9.94 -10.12 -8.91
C ASP A 12 -8.64 -10.08 -8.07
N PRO A 13 -8.36 -11.10 -7.23
CA PRO A 13 -7.18 -11.10 -6.37
C PRO A 13 -5.89 -11.05 -7.17
N LYS A 14 -5.86 -11.59 -8.39
CA LYS A 14 -4.67 -11.58 -9.25
C LYS A 14 -4.37 -10.18 -9.78
N LYS A 15 -5.40 -9.37 -10.06
CA LYS A 15 -5.21 -7.98 -10.50
C LYS A 15 -4.65 -7.12 -9.37
N LEU A 16 -5.22 -7.25 -8.17
CA LEU A 16 -4.74 -6.53 -7.00
C LEU A 16 -3.31 -6.95 -6.64
N LEU A 17 -3.03 -8.25 -6.59
CA LEU A 17 -1.68 -8.77 -6.36
C LEU A 17 -0.67 -8.24 -7.39
N ARG A 18 -1.05 -8.19 -8.67
CA ARG A 18 -0.17 -7.66 -9.73
C ARG A 18 0.11 -6.18 -9.54
N ALA A 19 -0.86 -5.39 -9.08
CA ALA A 19 -0.64 -3.97 -8.79
C ALA A 19 0.25 -3.77 -7.56
N LEU A 20 0.01 -4.54 -6.50
CA LEU A 20 0.86 -4.53 -5.31
C LEU A 20 2.31 -4.89 -5.64
N LYS A 21 2.54 -5.94 -6.43
CA LYS A 21 3.88 -6.31 -6.93
C LYS A 21 4.52 -5.28 -7.87
N LYS A 22 3.75 -4.37 -8.47
CA LYS A 22 4.31 -3.27 -9.27
C LYS A 22 4.77 -2.11 -8.40
N LEU A 23 4.09 -1.87 -7.27
CA LEU A 23 4.44 -0.82 -6.32
C LEU A 23 5.53 -1.29 -5.37
N PHE A 24 5.47 -2.54 -4.94
CA PHE A 24 6.39 -3.14 -4.00
C PHE A 24 7.01 -4.37 -4.67
N PRO A 25 7.95 -4.18 -5.61
CA PRO A 25 8.52 -5.26 -6.42
C PRO A 25 9.38 -6.24 -5.60
N ASP A 26 9.95 -5.77 -4.50
CA ASP A 26 10.72 -6.52 -3.51
C ASP A 26 9.82 -7.30 -2.53
N ALA A 27 8.52 -6.98 -2.48
CA ALA A 27 7.64 -7.51 -1.46
C ALA A 27 7.19 -8.96 -1.70
N ASN A 28 7.24 -9.74 -0.63
CA ASN A 28 6.71 -11.10 -0.60
C ASN A 28 5.25 -11.08 -0.17
N PHE A 29 4.34 -11.43 -1.06
CA PHE A 29 2.89 -11.37 -0.82
C PHE A 29 2.24 -12.75 -0.62
N THR A 30 1.30 -12.81 0.32
CA THR A 30 0.39 -13.93 0.56
C THR A 30 -1.05 -13.47 0.34
N VAL A 31 -1.86 -14.31 -0.32
CA VAL A 31 -3.28 -14.04 -0.59
C VAL A 31 -4.14 -14.79 0.40
N GLY A 32 -4.87 -14.06 1.23
CA GLY A 32 -5.89 -14.56 2.14
C GLY A 32 -7.29 -14.54 1.51
N PRO A 33 -8.32 -15.00 2.26
CA PRO A 33 -9.70 -15.03 1.76
C PRO A 33 -10.31 -13.64 1.53
N SER A 34 -9.91 -12.63 2.32
CA SER A 34 -10.46 -11.27 2.29
C SER A 34 -9.39 -10.18 2.28
N PHE A 35 -8.11 -10.55 2.13
CA PHE A 35 -7.00 -9.59 2.11
C PHE A 35 -5.80 -10.15 1.34
N ILE A 36 -4.91 -9.24 0.94
CA ILE A 36 -3.55 -9.57 0.49
C ILE A 36 -2.59 -8.92 1.46
N GLU A 37 -1.68 -9.72 2.00
CA GLU A 37 -0.65 -9.26 2.94
C GLU A 37 0.72 -9.41 2.29
N GLY A 38 1.64 -8.48 2.56
CA GLY A 38 3.02 -8.61 2.12
C GLY A 38 4.03 -7.96 3.04
N GLU A 39 5.27 -8.39 2.91
CA GLU A 39 6.42 -7.85 3.62
C GLU A 39 7.43 -7.30 2.62
N SER A 40 7.92 -6.10 2.86
CA SER A 40 8.76 -5.30 1.95
C SER A 40 9.79 -4.50 2.74
N ASP A 41 10.88 -4.13 2.07
CA ASP A 41 11.89 -3.22 2.56
C ASP A 41 11.40 -1.76 2.53
N LEU A 42 11.90 -0.97 3.47
CA LEU A 42 11.46 0.42 3.65
C LEU A 42 11.96 1.36 2.53
N GLU A 43 13.09 1.03 1.91
CA GLU A 43 13.82 1.89 0.97
C GLU A 43 13.05 2.13 -0.35
N GLU A 44 12.46 1.08 -0.93
CA GLU A 44 11.67 1.17 -2.18
C GLU A 44 10.39 1.98 -1.99
N PHE A 45 9.77 1.88 -0.81
CA PHE A 45 8.59 2.69 -0.49
C PHE A 45 8.91 4.18 -0.48
N TRP A 46 10.01 4.60 0.15
CA TRP A 46 10.42 6.02 0.18
C TRP A 46 10.74 6.54 -1.22
N THR A 47 11.34 5.72 -2.08
CA THR A 47 11.58 6.08 -3.48
C THR A 47 10.29 6.44 -4.23
N LEU A 48 9.19 5.74 -3.95
CA LEU A 48 7.88 6.05 -4.53
C LEU A 48 7.24 7.30 -3.91
N VAL A 49 7.36 7.45 -2.60
CA VAL A 49 6.86 8.60 -1.85
C VAL A 49 7.52 9.90 -2.32
N ASP A 50 8.83 9.88 -2.56
CA ASP A 50 9.60 11.00 -3.07
C ASP A 50 9.14 11.41 -4.48
N LYS A 51 8.93 10.43 -5.36
CA LYS A 51 8.38 10.66 -6.71
C LYS A 51 6.99 11.29 -6.66
N ALA A 52 6.18 10.91 -5.68
CA ALA A 52 4.84 11.45 -5.47
C ALA A 52 4.84 12.82 -4.74
N LYS A 53 5.99 13.27 -4.20
CA LYS A 53 6.16 14.51 -3.44
C LYS A 53 5.23 14.60 -2.21
N ILE A 54 5.03 13.47 -1.54
CA ILE A 54 4.16 13.37 -0.34
C ILE A 54 4.93 12.98 0.93
N GLY A 55 6.28 12.96 0.88
CA GLY A 55 7.16 12.56 1.99
C GLY A 55 6.77 13.13 3.37
N PRO A 56 6.72 14.46 3.54
CA PRO A 56 6.43 15.05 4.85
C PRO A 56 5.08 14.61 5.43
N THR A 57 4.04 14.50 4.60
CA THR A 57 2.72 14.06 5.06
C THR A 57 2.71 12.57 5.42
N ILE A 58 3.48 11.75 4.70
CA ILE A 58 3.63 10.32 5.04
C ILE A 58 4.36 10.18 6.38
N GLU A 59 5.45 10.92 6.60
CA GLU A 59 6.20 10.91 7.87
C GLU A 59 5.30 11.28 9.06
N GLU A 60 4.53 12.38 8.94
CA GLU A 60 3.58 12.81 9.98
C GLU A 60 2.55 11.72 10.32
N LEU A 61 2.03 11.02 9.29
CA LEU A 61 1.06 9.94 9.48
C LEU A 61 1.67 8.71 10.13
N ILE A 62 2.92 8.37 9.78
CA ILE A 62 3.67 7.27 10.38
C ILE A 62 3.98 7.57 11.84
N ASP A 63 4.43 8.78 12.16
CA ASP A 63 4.74 9.18 13.53
C ASP A 63 3.48 9.19 14.41
N ALA A 64 2.35 9.62 13.86
CA ALA A 64 1.08 9.66 14.57
C ALA A 64 0.45 8.27 14.77
N ASN A 65 0.48 7.40 13.76
CA ASN A 65 -0.33 6.18 13.74
C ASN A 65 0.46 4.87 13.64
N GLY A 66 1.75 4.93 13.30
CA GLY A 66 2.57 3.77 12.95
C GLY A 66 2.21 3.12 11.60
N PHE A 67 1.29 3.73 10.84
CA PHE A 67 0.87 3.26 9.53
C PHE A 67 0.41 4.40 8.63
N VAL A 68 0.35 4.14 7.33
CA VAL A 68 -0.31 5.01 6.35
C VAL A 68 -1.30 4.23 5.51
N ASP A 69 -2.44 4.85 5.22
CA ASP A 69 -3.43 4.32 4.29
C ASP A 69 -3.19 4.91 2.90
N LEU A 70 -2.95 4.05 1.91
CA LEU A 70 -2.73 4.42 0.52
C LEU A 70 -3.96 4.14 -0.33
N ASN A 71 -4.18 5.01 -1.31
CA ASN A 71 -5.27 4.91 -2.25
C ASN A 71 -5.10 3.70 -3.18
N LYS A 72 -6.07 2.78 -3.14
CA LYS A 72 -6.03 1.54 -3.91
C LYS A 72 -6.17 1.75 -5.41
N ILE A 73 -6.93 2.75 -5.86
CA ILE A 73 -7.08 3.08 -7.29
C ILE A 73 -5.76 3.62 -7.85
N ALA A 74 -5.11 4.53 -7.13
CA ALA A 74 -3.79 5.04 -7.50
C ALA A 74 -2.79 3.89 -7.61
N ALA A 75 -2.81 2.97 -6.65
CA ALA A 75 -1.98 1.79 -6.64
C ALA A 75 -2.21 0.86 -7.85
N LEU A 76 -3.47 0.61 -8.24
CA LEU A 76 -3.80 -0.13 -9.47
C LEU A 76 -3.24 0.54 -10.74
N ALA A 77 -3.12 1.86 -10.73
CA ALA A 77 -2.49 2.65 -11.79
C ALA A 77 -0.96 2.77 -11.66
N GLY A 78 -0.34 2.12 -10.67
CA GLY A 78 1.11 2.18 -10.41
C GLY A 78 1.59 3.51 -9.81
N LYS A 79 0.71 4.23 -9.11
CA LYS A 79 0.99 5.49 -8.43
C LYS A 79 0.79 5.35 -6.91
N VAL A 80 1.47 6.19 -6.15
CA VAL A 80 1.26 6.30 -4.70
C VAL A 80 0.51 7.59 -4.42
N ALA A 81 -0.55 7.48 -3.62
CA ALA A 81 -1.33 8.60 -3.10
C ALA A 81 -1.91 8.20 -1.74
N ILE A 82 -2.10 9.18 -0.86
CA ILE A 82 -2.73 8.97 0.45
C ILE A 82 -4.22 8.69 0.22
N ASP A 83 -4.78 7.73 0.95
CA ASP A 83 -6.21 7.46 0.89
C ASP A 83 -7.01 8.60 1.55
N GLN A 84 -8.01 9.11 0.84
CA GLN A 84 -8.93 10.15 1.32
C GLN A 84 -10.35 9.62 1.48
N GLY A 85 -10.50 8.33 1.79
CA GLY A 85 -11.80 7.66 1.91
C GLY A 85 -12.24 6.95 0.62
N SER A 86 -11.36 6.15 0.02
CA SER A 86 -11.74 5.39 -1.18
C SER A 86 -12.89 4.42 -0.91
N PRO A 87 -13.92 4.39 -1.79
CA PRO A 87 -15.05 3.48 -1.62
C PRO A 87 -14.69 2.01 -1.85
N ILE A 88 -13.54 1.72 -2.46
CA ILE A 88 -13.09 0.37 -2.82
C ILE A 88 -12.08 -0.24 -1.83
N GLY A 89 -11.99 0.34 -0.63
CA GLY A 89 -11.00 -0.01 0.37
C GLY A 89 -9.64 0.66 0.10
N LYS A 90 -8.64 0.25 0.88
CA LYS A 90 -7.33 0.90 0.94
C LYS A 90 -6.20 -0.11 1.05
N ILE A 91 -4.97 0.37 0.85
CA ILE A 91 -3.75 -0.40 1.11
C ILE A 91 -3.09 0.21 2.33
N ARG A 92 -3.13 -0.49 3.46
CA ARG A 92 -2.50 -0.06 4.69
C ARG A 92 -1.06 -0.52 4.75
N VAL A 93 -0.15 0.39 5.04
CA VAL A 93 1.28 0.10 5.17
C VAL A 93 1.70 0.42 6.60
N PHE A 94 2.15 -0.59 7.33
CA PHE A 94 2.61 -0.51 8.71
C PHE A 94 4.14 -0.42 8.79
N PHE A 95 4.62 0.49 9.62
CA PHE A 95 6.03 0.73 9.85
C PHE A 95 6.39 0.23 11.25
N SER A 96 7.29 -0.74 11.30
CA SER A 96 7.89 -1.21 12.55
C SER A 96 8.93 -0.17 12.97
N LYS A 97 8.84 0.33 14.21
CA LYS A 97 9.87 1.18 14.82
C LYS A 97 11.16 0.42 15.06
#